data_AF-A0A814NYI7-F1
#
_entry.id   AF-A0A814NYI7-F1
#
_cell.length_a   1.000
_cell.length_b   1.000
_cell.length_c   1.000
_cell.angle_alpha   90.00
_cell.angle_beta   90.00
_cell.angle_gamma   90.00
#
_symmetry.space_group_name_H-M   'P 1'
#
loop_
_entity.id
_entity.type
_entity.pdbx_description
1 polymer ?
#
loop_
_entity_poly.entity_id
_entity_poly.type
_entity_poly.pdbx_seq_one_letter_code
_entity_poly.pdbx_strand_id
1 'polypeptide(L)'
;MALEKQTSAFIILVAVFGILFGAYLVYSLPLIRFANNIKNRYGTNTINCGLSMNESDHYFCESDSDWIERKNVYIEQDKRNQLKQTTNIFFLTNWEPNFQCRFERRIGSTGDGGKWRLLPNCEIHTFDPGVYQCPVNICTYHQVTLGSGDDNISKSLEMLTNDLNHTKREIDIFKIDIEGGEYSLFLSMFGPTRQNTTKNSKRRVYPRQILFEIHIGGQAPSETHQLFDSLRKYGYVIFHKEPNLIGGADYFEYAMLKLTKKFVTRQKKIAAVPKPKVSFNLRWREHIEDVVLNCTKRLGAMYRQFKGAPSSIRLQIYKTCILAKLNYARALNDNTFASFESQLESVQKLAAHMITCDF
;
A
#
# COMPACT_ATOMS: atom_id res chain seq x y z
N MET A 1 -14.50 -68.45 40.96
CA MET A 1 -13.21 -67.75 40.75
C MET A 1 -12.96 -67.25 39.32
N ALA A 2 -13.08 -68.05 38.25
CA ALA A 2 -12.83 -67.54 36.88
C ALA A 2 -13.92 -66.55 36.38
N LEU A 3 -15.19 -66.82 36.72
CA LEU A 3 -16.33 -66.00 36.29
C LEU A 3 -16.37 -64.62 36.98
N GLU A 4 -15.98 -64.53 38.25
CA GLU A 4 -15.88 -63.26 39.00
C GLU A 4 -14.79 -62.33 38.44
N LYS A 5 -13.67 -62.89 37.95
CA LYS A 5 -12.62 -62.08 37.32
C LYS A 5 -13.09 -61.46 36.01
N GLN A 6 -13.97 -62.13 35.28
CA GLN A 6 -14.52 -61.64 34.01
C GLN A 6 -15.51 -60.48 34.22
N THR A 7 -16.39 -60.57 35.22
CA THR A 7 -17.34 -59.50 35.54
C THR A 7 -16.63 -58.24 36.06
N SER A 8 -15.61 -58.39 36.91
CA SER A 8 -14.81 -57.23 37.36
C SER A 8 -14.07 -56.53 36.22
N ALA A 9 -13.50 -57.27 35.27
CA ALA A 9 -12.81 -56.68 34.11
C ALA A 9 -13.79 -55.90 33.21
N PHE A 10 -14.99 -56.42 33.00
CA PHE A 10 -16.02 -55.76 32.20
C PHE A 10 -16.50 -54.44 32.84
N ILE A 11 -16.74 -54.44 34.16
CA ILE A 11 -17.16 -53.24 34.90
C ILE A 11 -16.09 -52.15 34.83
N ILE A 12 -14.81 -52.51 34.99
CA ILE A 12 -13.69 -51.56 34.88
C ILE A 12 -13.61 -50.98 33.46
N LEU A 13 -13.76 -51.82 32.43
CA LEU A 13 -13.72 -51.36 31.04
C LEU A 13 -14.84 -50.34 30.75
N VAL A 14 -16.07 -50.62 31.20
CA VAL A 14 -17.22 -49.72 31.03
C VAL A 14 -17.00 -48.39 31.77
N ALA A 15 -16.46 -48.44 32.99
CA ALA A 15 -16.16 -47.25 33.77
C ALA A 15 -15.09 -46.37 33.10
N VAL A 16 -14.00 -46.98 32.60
CA VAL A 16 -12.94 -46.26 31.87
C VAL A 16 -13.47 -45.63 30.59
N PHE A 17 -14.29 -46.36 29.82
CA PHE A 17 -14.89 -45.84 28.60
C PHE A 17 -15.84 -44.66 28.89
N GLY A 18 -16.63 -44.75 29.96
CA GLY A 18 -17.51 -43.67 30.41
C GLY A 18 -16.74 -42.40 30.78
N ILE A 19 -15.62 -42.54 31.49
CA ILE A 19 -14.76 -41.40 31.88
C ILE A 19 -14.10 -40.76 30.66
N LEU A 20 -13.53 -41.56 29.75
CA LEU A 20 -12.89 -41.05 28.54
C LEU A 20 -13.88 -40.37 27.60
N PHE A 21 -15.09 -40.93 27.45
CA PHE A 21 -16.15 -40.34 26.64
C PHE A 21 -16.68 -39.04 27.26
N GLY A 22 -16.86 -39.01 28.59
CA GLY A 22 -17.22 -37.79 29.32
C GLY A 22 -16.17 -36.69 29.16
N ALA A 23 -14.89 -37.01 29.31
CA ALA A 23 -13.79 -36.07 29.07
C ALA A 23 -13.79 -35.57 27.62
N TYR A 24 -13.92 -36.47 26.63
CA TYR A 24 -13.98 -36.10 25.23
C TYR A 24 -15.12 -35.10 24.95
N LEU A 25 -16.33 -35.33 25.47
CA LEU A 25 -17.45 -34.40 25.31
C LEU A 25 -17.19 -33.04 25.97
N VAL A 26 -16.64 -33.02 27.19
CA VAL A 26 -16.32 -31.78 27.91
C VAL A 26 -15.29 -30.93 27.17
N TYR A 27 -14.29 -31.55 26.53
CA TYR A 27 -13.24 -30.83 25.80
C TYR A 27 -13.61 -30.51 24.34
N SER A 28 -14.42 -31.34 23.68
CA SER A 28 -14.80 -31.13 22.28
C SER A 28 -15.97 -30.16 22.10
N LEU A 29 -16.94 -30.11 23.01
CA LEU A 29 -18.10 -29.21 22.92
C LEU A 29 -17.74 -27.71 22.87
N PRO A 30 -16.77 -27.20 23.67
CA PRO A 30 -16.29 -25.82 23.56
C PRO A 30 -15.63 -25.53 22.22
N LEU A 31 -14.85 -26.47 21.67
CA LEU A 31 -14.22 -26.35 20.35
C LEU A 31 -15.26 -26.32 19.22
N ILE A 32 -16.28 -27.16 19.29
CA ILE A 32 -17.38 -27.19 18.31
C ILE A 32 -18.21 -25.90 18.43
N ARG A 33 -18.51 -25.42 19.64
CA ARG A 33 -19.19 -24.13 19.84
C ARG A 33 -18.35 -22.95 19.37
N PHE A 34 -17.04 -22.98 19.57
CA PHE A 34 -16.11 -21.97 19.08
C PHE A 34 -16.04 -21.98 17.55
N ALA A 35 -15.91 -23.16 16.92
CA ALA A 35 -15.91 -23.32 15.48
C ALA A 35 -17.25 -22.87 14.85
N ASN A 36 -18.39 -23.19 15.47
CA ASN A 36 -19.71 -22.72 15.03
C ASN A 36 -19.90 -21.22 15.25
N ASN A 37 -19.36 -20.64 16.32
CA ASN A 37 -19.37 -19.18 16.53
C ASN A 37 -18.46 -18.45 15.52
N ILE A 38 -17.31 -19.04 15.15
CA ILE A 38 -16.49 -18.53 14.06
C ILE A 38 -17.27 -18.65 12.74
N LYS A 39 -17.84 -19.81 12.42
CA LYS A 39 -18.61 -20.01 11.19
C LYS A 39 -19.86 -19.13 11.09
N ASN A 40 -20.51 -18.80 12.22
CA ASN A 40 -21.65 -17.88 12.25
C ASN A 40 -21.23 -16.40 12.26
N ARG A 41 -20.09 -16.05 12.88
CA ARG A 41 -19.52 -14.67 12.79
C ARG A 41 -18.94 -14.36 11.42
N TYR A 42 -18.30 -15.35 10.83
CA TYR A 42 -17.84 -15.36 9.44
C TYR A 42 -18.82 -16.16 8.59
N GLY A 43 -20.12 -16.01 8.86
CA GLY A 43 -21.15 -16.50 7.95
C GLY A 43 -20.72 -16.14 6.54
N THR A 44 -20.95 -17.04 5.59
CA THR A 44 -20.59 -16.89 4.18
C THR A 44 -21.40 -15.76 3.53
N ASN A 45 -21.35 -14.56 4.12
CA ASN A 45 -21.54 -13.30 3.47
C ASN A 45 -20.47 -13.28 2.39
N THR A 46 -20.84 -13.81 1.24
CA THR A 46 -20.15 -13.57 -0.01
C THR A 46 -19.96 -12.07 -0.10
N ILE A 47 -18.73 -11.62 0.13
CA ILE A 47 -18.38 -10.21 0.03
C ILE A 47 -18.77 -9.83 -1.39
N ASN A 48 -19.80 -8.99 -1.53
CA ASN A 48 -20.14 -8.45 -2.83
C ASN A 48 -19.01 -7.48 -3.21
N CYS A 49 -18.11 -7.96 -4.06
CA CYS A 49 -16.96 -7.24 -4.56
C CYS A 49 -17.04 -6.99 -6.07
N GLY A 50 -18.26 -7.00 -6.63
CA GLY A 50 -18.48 -6.81 -8.07
C GLY A 50 -17.92 -5.47 -8.56
N LEU A 51 -18.02 -4.41 -7.74
CA LEU A 51 -17.49 -3.09 -8.10
C LEU A 51 -15.96 -3.07 -8.08
N SER A 52 -15.34 -3.54 -7.00
CA SER A 52 -13.88 -3.53 -6.87
C SER A 52 -13.23 -4.42 -7.92
N MET A 53 -13.77 -5.60 -8.19
CA MET A 53 -13.31 -6.49 -9.26
C MET A 53 -13.40 -5.81 -10.63
N ASN A 54 -14.54 -5.19 -10.97
CA ASN A 54 -14.71 -4.52 -12.26
C ASN A 54 -13.82 -3.27 -12.40
N GLU A 55 -13.61 -2.50 -11.33
CA GLU A 55 -12.83 -1.25 -11.39
C GLU A 55 -11.32 -1.45 -11.26
N SER A 56 -10.89 -2.60 -10.76
CA SER A 56 -9.48 -2.96 -10.59
C SER A 56 -8.95 -3.96 -11.63
N ASP A 57 -9.78 -4.38 -12.59
CA ASP A 57 -9.43 -5.44 -13.54
C ASP A 57 -9.18 -6.78 -12.81
N HIS A 58 -10.12 -7.13 -11.92
CA HIS A 58 -10.16 -8.33 -11.09
C HIS A 58 -9.01 -8.48 -10.09
N TYR A 59 -8.34 -7.36 -9.77
CA TYR A 59 -7.17 -7.37 -8.89
C TYR A 59 -7.54 -7.26 -7.40
N PHE A 60 -8.63 -6.58 -7.09
CA PHE A 60 -9.15 -6.44 -5.72
C PHE A 60 -10.54 -7.04 -5.61
N CYS A 61 -10.76 -7.83 -4.56
CA CYS A 61 -12.08 -8.20 -4.07
C CYS A 61 -12.29 -7.57 -2.69
N GLU A 62 -12.65 -6.29 -2.69
CA GLU A 62 -13.10 -5.54 -1.51
C GLU A 62 -14.62 -5.38 -1.57
N SER A 63 -15.28 -5.25 -0.42
CA SER A 63 -16.72 -5.00 -0.40
C SER A 63 -17.07 -3.74 -1.19
N ASP A 64 -18.22 -3.72 -1.89
CA ASP A 64 -18.64 -2.56 -2.67
C ASP A 64 -18.72 -1.28 -1.81
N SER A 65 -19.09 -1.39 -0.53
CA SER A 65 -19.10 -0.26 0.40
C SER A 65 -17.70 0.29 0.67
N ASP A 66 -16.72 -0.58 0.96
CA ASP A 66 -15.34 -0.16 1.21
C ASP A 66 -14.71 0.44 -0.05
N TRP A 67 -15.01 -0.14 -1.22
CA TRP A 67 -14.52 0.35 -2.49
C TRP A 67 -15.09 1.73 -2.85
N ILE A 68 -16.37 1.98 -2.55
CA ILE A 68 -16.98 3.31 -2.72
C ILE A 68 -16.32 4.33 -1.79
N GLU A 69 -16.10 3.99 -0.52
CA GLU A 69 -15.42 4.87 0.43
C GLU A 69 -14.00 5.22 -0.06
N ARG A 70 -13.24 4.20 -0.48
CA ARG A 70 -11.92 4.36 -1.09
C ARG A 70 -11.93 5.30 -2.28
N LYS A 71 -12.91 5.15 -3.17
CA LYS A 71 -13.06 6.02 -4.34
C LYS A 71 -13.35 7.47 -3.95
N ASN A 72 -14.16 7.70 -2.91
CA ASN A 72 -14.40 9.04 -2.40
C ASN A 72 -13.13 9.68 -1.83
N VAL A 73 -12.34 8.93 -1.06
CA VAL A 73 -11.04 9.38 -0.54
C VAL A 73 -10.08 9.71 -1.69
N TYR A 74 -9.99 8.83 -2.69
CA TYR A 74 -9.21 9.06 -3.90
C TYR A 74 -9.60 10.36 -4.60
N ILE A 75 -10.89 10.62 -4.82
CA ILE A 75 -11.37 11.83 -5.52
C ILE A 75 -10.89 13.10 -4.81
N GLU A 76 -11.00 13.17 -3.49
CA GLU A 76 -10.57 14.36 -2.74
C GLU A 76 -9.05 14.50 -2.68
N GLN A 77 -8.32 13.39 -2.55
CA GLN A 77 -6.85 13.40 -2.57
C GLN A 77 -6.30 13.75 -3.95
N ASP A 78 -6.86 13.16 -5.02
CA ASP A 78 -6.46 13.44 -6.39
C ASP A 78 -6.62 14.93 -6.72
N LYS A 79 -7.73 15.57 -6.34
CA LYS A 79 -7.91 17.02 -6.51
C LYS A 79 -6.78 17.85 -5.90
N ARG A 80 -6.29 17.49 -4.72
CA ARG A 80 -5.16 18.19 -4.06
C ARG A 80 -3.84 17.96 -4.79
N ASN A 81 -3.65 16.74 -5.31
CA ASN A 81 -2.48 16.38 -6.10
C ASN A 81 -2.41 17.13 -7.44
N GLN A 82 -3.54 17.61 -7.99
CA GLN A 82 -3.53 18.38 -9.26
C GLN A 82 -3.07 19.84 -9.11
N LEU A 83 -2.81 20.31 -7.89
CA LEU A 83 -2.23 21.63 -7.69
C LEU A 83 -0.84 21.67 -8.37
N LYS A 84 -0.52 22.78 -9.03
CA LYS A 84 0.76 22.95 -9.72
C LYS A 84 1.52 24.07 -9.06
N GLN A 85 2.66 23.75 -8.46
CA GLN A 85 3.61 24.72 -7.94
C GLN A 85 5.01 24.34 -8.41
N THR A 86 5.89 25.34 -8.51
CA THR A 86 7.25 25.22 -9.05
C THR A 86 8.31 25.00 -7.97
N THR A 87 7.94 24.95 -6.68
CA THR A 87 8.92 24.78 -5.61
C THR A 87 9.21 23.29 -5.38
N ASN A 88 10.46 22.92 -5.14
CA ASN A 88 10.80 21.51 -4.81
C ASN A 88 10.08 21.05 -3.54
N ILE A 89 9.89 21.97 -2.58
CA ILE A 89 9.13 21.76 -1.33
C ILE A 89 7.68 21.33 -1.60
N PHE A 90 7.11 21.70 -2.75
CA PHE A 90 5.78 21.23 -3.12
C PHE A 90 5.71 19.69 -3.16
N PHE A 91 6.68 19.04 -3.77
CA PHE A 91 6.70 17.59 -3.89
C PHE A 91 7.01 16.88 -2.57
N LEU A 92 7.58 17.57 -1.56
CA LEU A 92 7.66 17.05 -0.18
C LEU A 92 6.28 16.91 0.49
N THR A 93 5.30 17.72 0.09
CA THR A 93 4.00 17.88 0.77
C THR A 93 2.80 17.50 -0.08
N ASN A 94 3.03 17.22 -1.36
CA ASN A 94 2.00 16.97 -2.34
C ASN A 94 2.38 15.79 -3.24
N TRP A 95 1.49 15.43 -4.18
CA TRP A 95 1.52 14.12 -4.84
C TRP A 95 1.54 13.00 -3.81
N GLU A 96 0.69 13.12 -2.79
CA GLU A 96 0.60 12.12 -1.73
C GLU A 96 -0.18 10.88 -2.21
N PRO A 97 -0.01 9.72 -1.56
CA PRO A 97 -0.80 8.54 -1.84
C PRO A 97 -2.30 8.87 -1.86
N ASN A 98 -2.93 8.58 -3.00
CA ASN A 98 -4.36 8.76 -3.22
C ASN A 98 -5.12 7.43 -3.29
N PHE A 99 -4.43 6.31 -3.05
CA PHE A 99 -4.99 4.97 -2.97
C PHE A 99 -4.23 4.16 -1.91
N GLN A 100 -4.93 3.44 -1.03
CA GLN A 100 -4.30 2.70 0.08
C GLN A 100 -4.95 1.34 0.27
N CYS A 101 -4.26 0.22 0.11
CA CYS A 101 -4.89 -1.08 0.39
C CYS A 101 -4.97 -1.33 1.91
N ARG A 102 -6.07 -1.92 2.40
CA ARG A 102 -6.19 -2.36 3.80
C ARG A 102 -5.10 -3.37 4.19
N PHE A 103 -4.59 -4.11 3.21
CA PHE A 103 -3.56 -5.13 3.37
C PHE A 103 -2.20 -4.70 2.78
N GLU A 104 -1.92 -3.39 2.72
CA GLU A 104 -0.59 -2.90 2.37
C GLU A 104 0.47 -3.50 3.30
N ARG A 105 1.46 -4.18 2.72
CA ARG A 105 2.63 -4.71 3.43
C ARG A 105 3.88 -4.27 2.69
N ARG A 106 4.82 -3.65 3.39
CA ARG A 106 6.15 -3.34 2.85
C ARG A 106 6.90 -4.64 2.56
N ILE A 107 7.45 -4.74 1.35
CA ILE A 107 8.35 -5.80 0.93
C ILE A 107 9.65 -5.13 0.47
N GLY A 108 10.78 -5.53 1.04
CA GLY A 108 12.06 -4.87 0.80
C GLY A 108 12.48 -3.92 1.93
N SER A 109 13.64 -3.31 1.77
CA SER A 109 14.26 -2.37 2.70
C SER A 109 13.60 -0.99 2.64
N THR A 110 14.08 -0.04 3.45
CA THR A 110 13.81 1.39 3.22
C THR A 110 14.52 1.80 1.93
N GLY A 111 13.88 2.58 1.05
CA GLY A 111 14.48 2.94 -0.24
C GLY A 111 14.25 1.91 -1.35
N ASP A 112 13.29 0.99 -1.17
CA ASP A 112 12.92 0.00 -2.19
C ASP A 112 11.59 0.36 -2.89
N GLY A 113 10.91 1.40 -2.42
CA GLY A 113 9.53 1.71 -2.70
C GLY A 113 8.56 0.72 -2.06
N GLY A 114 7.32 1.16 -1.83
CA GLY A 114 6.23 0.29 -1.40
C GLY A 114 5.88 -0.76 -2.47
N LYS A 115 6.55 -1.92 -2.42
CA LYS A 115 6.24 -3.08 -3.29
C LYS A 115 5.02 -3.80 -2.74
N TRP A 116 4.05 -4.09 -3.61
CA TRP A 116 2.88 -4.87 -3.21
C TRP A 116 2.78 -6.15 -4.02
N ARG A 117 3.03 -7.29 -3.36
CA ARG A 117 2.96 -8.61 -3.98
C ARG A 117 1.66 -9.28 -3.58
N LEU A 118 0.70 -9.32 -4.51
CA LEU A 118 -0.54 -10.08 -4.32
C LEU A 118 -0.43 -11.54 -4.69
N LEU A 119 0.44 -11.87 -5.65
CA LEU A 119 0.45 -13.18 -6.26
C LEU A 119 1.77 -13.90 -5.96
N PRO A 120 1.73 -15.23 -5.71
CA PRO A 120 2.95 -16.03 -5.57
C PRO A 120 3.83 -15.97 -6.83
N ASN A 121 3.27 -15.60 -7.98
CA ASN A 121 3.95 -15.55 -9.28
C ASN A 121 4.16 -14.13 -9.83
N CYS A 122 4.17 -13.08 -8.99
CA CYS A 122 4.46 -11.73 -9.48
C CYS A 122 5.86 -11.64 -10.10
N GLU A 123 5.95 -11.16 -11.34
CA GLU A 123 7.20 -10.88 -12.02
C GLU A 123 7.63 -9.43 -11.81
N ILE A 124 8.81 -9.26 -11.23
CA ILE A 124 9.37 -7.96 -10.91
C ILE A 124 10.58 -7.74 -11.81
N HIS A 125 10.57 -6.63 -12.53
CA HIS A 125 11.71 -6.18 -13.31
C HIS A 125 12.20 -4.83 -12.79
N THR A 126 13.50 -4.76 -12.49
CA THR A 126 14.17 -3.55 -12.06
C THR A 126 15.15 -3.12 -13.14
N PHE A 127 15.07 -1.85 -13.56
CA PHE A 127 15.91 -1.26 -14.60
C PHE A 127 16.70 -0.10 -14.02
N ASP A 128 18.02 -0.19 -14.11
CA ASP A 128 18.95 0.78 -13.54
C ASP A 128 20.31 0.57 -14.24
N PRO A 129 21.00 1.63 -14.69
CA PRO A 129 22.30 1.50 -15.37
C PRO A 129 23.46 1.09 -14.44
N GLY A 130 23.26 1.22 -13.13
CA GLY A 130 24.22 0.88 -12.08
C GLY A 130 24.47 -0.62 -11.93
N VAL A 131 25.13 -0.98 -10.82
CA VAL A 131 25.44 -2.36 -10.49
C VAL A 131 24.71 -2.72 -9.21
N TYR A 132 23.47 -3.15 -9.36
CA TYR A 132 22.68 -3.67 -8.25
C TYR A 132 22.36 -5.15 -8.44
N GLN A 133 22.23 -5.88 -7.33
CA GLN A 133 21.82 -7.27 -7.34
C GLN A 133 20.46 -7.42 -6.67
N CYS A 134 19.48 -7.80 -7.46
CA CYS A 134 18.21 -8.22 -6.89
C CYS A 134 18.35 -9.60 -6.22
N PRO A 135 17.67 -9.84 -5.09
CA PRO A 135 17.59 -11.18 -4.53
C PRO A 135 17.08 -12.20 -5.57
N VAL A 136 17.80 -13.34 -5.65
CA VAL A 136 17.47 -14.44 -6.56
C VAL A 136 16.04 -14.92 -6.31
N ASN A 137 15.30 -15.22 -7.39
CA ASN A 137 13.90 -15.64 -7.37
C ASN A 137 12.90 -14.60 -6.81
N ILE A 138 13.32 -13.33 -6.64
CA ILE A 138 12.40 -12.24 -6.27
C ILE A 138 12.19 -11.29 -7.43
N CYS A 139 13.26 -10.85 -8.09
CA CYS A 139 13.15 -10.01 -9.29
C CYS A 139 14.28 -10.26 -10.28
N THR A 140 14.09 -9.77 -11.49
CA THR A 140 15.11 -9.75 -12.54
C THR A 140 15.65 -8.33 -12.66
N TYR A 141 16.94 -8.18 -12.44
CA TYR A 141 17.64 -6.91 -12.62
C TYR A 141 18.14 -6.78 -14.06
N HIS A 142 17.97 -5.60 -14.64
CA HIS A 142 18.39 -5.27 -16.00
C HIS A 142 19.28 -4.04 -15.95
N GLN A 143 20.56 -4.24 -16.28
CA GLN A 143 21.51 -3.15 -16.38
C GLN A 143 21.35 -2.42 -17.71
N VAL A 144 20.35 -1.56 -17.81
CA VAL A 144 20.00 -0.85 -19.04
C VAL A 144 19.55 0.57 -18.73
N THR A 145 19.95 1.51 -19.58
CA THR A 145 19.40 2.87 -19.59
C THR A 145 18.04 2.88 -20.29
N LEU A 146 17.06 3.60 -19.77
CA LEU A 146 15.74 3.71 -20.39
C LEU A 146 15.56 5.06 -21.10
N GLY A 147 14.83 5.06 -22.22
CA GLY A 147 14.65 6.25 -23.04
C GLY A 147 13.77 6.02 -24.26
N SER A 148 13.98 6.79 -25.32
CA SER A 148 13.21 6.64 -26.57
C SER A 148 13.63 5.43 -27.41
N GLY A 149 14.86 4.93 -27.22
CA GLY A 149 15.45 3.88 -28.05
C GLY A 149 16.08 4.38 -29.35
N ASP A 150 16.09 5.69 -29.61
CA ASP A 150 16.62 6.26 -30.86
C ASP A 150 18.15 6.46 -30.83
N ASP A 151 18.77 6.44 -29.65
CA ASP A 151 20.17 6.75 -29.41
C ASP A 151 21.10 5.53 -29.41
N ASN A 152 20.57 4.33 -29.71
CA ASN A 152 21.26 3.02 -29.61
C ASN A 152 21.80 2.67 -28.21
N ILE A 153 21.60 3.53 -27.20
CA ILE A 153 22.10 3.35 -25.83
C ILE A 153 20.93 2.99 -24.91
N SER A 154 19.83 3.72 -25.04
CA SER A 154 18.64 3.56 -24.24
C SER A 154 17.70 2.50 -24.83
N LYS A 155 16.89 1.87 -23.98
CA LYS A 155 15.80 0.99 -24.41
C LYS A 155 14.45 1.66 -24.20
N SER A 156 13.60 1.59 -25.23
CA SER A 156 12.19 1.95 -25.11
C SER A 156 11.39 0.83 -24.43
N LEU A 157 10.20 1.16 -23.93
CA LEU A 157 9.30 0.15 -23.36
C LEU A 157 8.89 -0.91 -24.39
N GLU A 158 8.78 -0.53 -25.67
CA GLU A 158 8.47 -1.48 -26.75
C GLU A 158 9.61 -2.48 -26.94
N MET A 159 10.86 -2.03 -26.93
CA MET A 159 12.03 -2.90 -26.98
C MET A 159 12.05 -3.84 -25.78
N LEU A 160 11.87 -3.31 -24.56
CA LEU A 160 11.83 -4.12 -23.34
C LEU A 160 10.71 -5.17 -23.35
N THR A 161 9.50 -4.79 -23.77
CA THR A 161 8.38 -5.75 -23.82
C THR A 161 8.60 -6.84 -24.88
N ASN A 162 9.33 -6.56 -25.95
CA ASN A 162 9.74 -7.58 -26.91
C ASN A 162 10.86 -8.48 -26.31
N ASP A 163 11.92 -7.88 -25.78
CA ASP A 163 13.08 -8.59 -25.21
C ASP A 163 12.69 -9.55 -24.07
N LEU A 164 11.76 -9.11 -23.22
CA LEU A 164 11.29 -9.87 -22.06
C LEU A 164 10.10 -10.81 -22.40
N ASN A 165 9.69 -10.88 -23.67
CA ASN A 165 8.54 -11.65 -24.12
C ASN A 165 7.23 -11.28 -23.37
N HIS A 166 7.02 -9.98 -23.17
CA HIS A 166 5.82 -9.36 -22.58
C HIS A 166 4.91 -8.72 -23.63
N THR A 167 4.99 -9.16 -24.88
CA THR A 167 4.15 -8.61 -25.96
C THR A 167 2.66 -8.98 -25.86
N LYS A 168 2.35 -10.02 -25.07
CA LYS A 168 1.00 -10.60 -24.90
C LYS A 168 0.57 -10.74 -23.44
N ARG A 169 1.40 -10.31 -22.49
CA ARG A 169 1.15 -10.43 -21.05
C ARG A 169 1.70 -9.20 -20.33
N GLU A 170 1.12 -8.86 -19.19
CA GLU A 170 1.48 -7.67 -18.42
C GLU A 170 2.71 -7.93 -17.55
N ILE A 171 3.56 -6.89 -17.39
CA ILE A 171 4.58 -6.84 -16.35
C ILE A 171 3.88 -6.51 -15.03
N ASP A 172 4.06 -7.32 -13.99
CA ASP A 172 3.40 -7.07 -12.70
C ASP A 172 4.00 -5.85 -12.02
N ILE A 173 5.33 -5.81 -11.88
CA ILE A 173 6.04 -4.72 -11.20
C ILE A 173 7.22 -4.23 -12.05
N PHE A 174 7.17 -2.96 -12.42
CA PHE A 174 8.18 -2.28 -13.24
C PHE A 174 8.88 -1.20 -12.40
N LYS A 175 10.06 -1.50 -11.86
CA LYS A 175 10.86 -0.56 -11.06
C LYS A 175 11.92 0.14 -11.92
N ILE A 176 12.01 1.45 -11.79
CA ILE A 176 12.94 2.32 -12.52
C ILE A 176 13.61 3.26 -11.51
N ASP A 177 14.89 3.58 -11.72
CA ASP A 177 15.49 4.78 -11.12
C ASP A 177 15.51 5.90 -12.19
N ILE A 178 14.91 7.07 -11.90
CA ILE A 178 14.81 8.16 -12.89
C ILE A 178 15.91 9.19 -12.63
N GLU A 179 16.95 9.11 -13.43
CA GLU A 179 18.10 10.03 -13.43
C GLU A 179 17.87 11.23 -14.38
N GLY A 180 16.79 11.22 -15.16
CA GLY A 180 16.30 12.35 -15.98
C GLY A 180 16.02 12.02 -17.44
N GLY A 181 16.74 11.06 -18.03
CA GLY A 181 16.49 10.62 -19.42
C GLY A 181 15.14 9.90 -19.59
N GLU A 182 14.63 9.32 -18.51
CA GLU A 182 13.50 8.40 -18.49
C GLU A 182 12.15 9.11 -18.58
N TYR A 183 12.07 10.44 -18.42
CA TYR A 183 10.81 11.18 -18.64
C TYR A 183 10.25 10.95 -20.05
N SER A 184 11.14 10.92 -21.03
CA SER A 184 10.81 10.61 -22.43
C SER A 184 10.24 9.19 -22.59
N LEU A 185 10.69 8.22 -21.77
CA LEU A 185 10.14 6.87 -21.73
C LEU A 185 8.67 6.90 -21.30
N PHE A 186 8.34 7.61 -20.22
CA PHE A 186 6.96 7.68 -19.75
C PHE A 186 6.06 8.41 -20.76
N LEU A 187 6.55 9.49 -21.37
CA LEU A 187 5.82 10.20 -22.41
C LEU A 187 5.61 9.34 -23.66
N SER A 188 6.57 8.50 -24.05
CA SER A 188 6.43 7.61 -25.20
C SER A 188 5.55 6.38 -24.90
N MET A 189 5.63 5.82 -23.69
CA MET A 189 4.73 4.76 -23.20
C MET A 189 3.27 5.18 -23.35
N PHE A 190 2.99 6.43 -23.00
CA PHE A 190 1.66 7.03 -22.95
C PHE A 190 1.34 7.92 -24.16
N GLY A 191 2.25 8.08 -25.10
CA GLY A 191 2.07 8.92 -26.28
C GLY A 191 1.08 8.29 -27.27
N PRO A 192 0.45 9.07 -28.16
CA PRO A 192 -0.25 8.50 -29.30
C PRO A 192 0.71 7.56 -30.03
N THR A 193 0.32 6.30 -30.20
CA THR A 193 1.08 5.35 -31.01
C THR A 193 1.23 5.99 -32.38
N ARG A 194 2.43 6.01 -32.96
CA ARG A 194 2.61 6.24 -34.40
C ARG A 194 1.89 5.08 -35.11
N GLN A 195 0.57 5.20 -35.22
CA GLN A 195 -0.28 4.25 -35.90
C GLN A 195 0.00 4.43 -37.38
N ASN A 196 0.97 3.68 -37.90
CA ASN A 196 0.82 3.20 -39.26
C ASN A 196 -0.36 2.21 -39.22
N THR A 197 -1.48 2.73 -39.71
CA THR A 197 -2.88 2.26 -39.73
C THR A 197 -3.08 0.91 -40.43
N THR A 198 -2.37 -0.13 -39.99
CA THR A 198 -2.70 -1.51 -40.38
C THR A 198 -3.58 -2.14 -39.31
N LYS A 199 -4.64 -2.83 -39.75
CA LYS A 199 -5.77 -3.35 -38.94
C LYS A 199 -5.42 -4.35 -37.82
N ASN A 200 -4.14 -4.57 -37.54
CA ASN A 200 -3.64 -5.44 -36.47
C ASN A 200 -3.02 -4.61 -35.33
N SER A 201 -3.78 -3.65 -34.79
CA SER A 201 -3.36 -2.80 -33.68
C SER A 201 -3.02 -3.64 -32.45
N LYS A 202 -1.74 -3.99 -32.29
CA LYS A 202 -1.21 -4.74 -31.15
C LYS A 202 -1.63 -4.01 -29.87
N ARG A 203 -2.38 -4.68 -28.98
CA ARG A 203 -2.80 -4.11 -27.69
C ARG A 203 -1.53 -3.71 -26.93
N ARG A 204 -1.40 -2.42 -26.60
CA ARG A 204 -0.31 -1.96 -25.73
C ARG A 204 -0.46 -2.60 -24.35
N VAL A 205 0.61 -3.23 -23.92
CA VAL A 205 0.77 -3.76 -22.59
C VAL A 205 1.33 -2.64 -21.72
N TYR A 206 0.74 -2.43 -20.55
CA TYR A 206 1.23 -1.47 -19.58
C TYR A 206 1.52 -2.22 -18.28
N PRO A 207 2.59 -1.87 -17.54
CA PRO A 207 2.85 -2.48 -16.26
C PRO A 207 1.70 -2.30 -15.28
N ARG A 208 1.42 -3.30 -14.46
CA ARG A 208 0.38 -3.23 -13.42
C ARG A 208 0.79 -2.26 -12.31
N GLN A 209 2.01 -2.40 -11.81
CA GLN A 209 2.63 -1.50 -10.85
C GLN A 209 3.87 -0.85 -11.47
N ILE A 210 4.05 0.44 -11.26
CA ILE A 210 5.27 1.17 -11.62
C ILE A 210 5.87 1.70 -10.33
N LEU A 211 7.13 1.38 -10.07
CA LEU A 211 7.90 1.99 -8.99
C LEU A 211 8.95 2.88 -9.63
N PHE A 212 9.07 4.11 -9.17
CA PHE A 212 10.12 4.98 -9.66
C PHE A 212 10.62 5.91 -8.57
N GLU A 213 11.92 6.20 -8.60
CA GLU A 213 12.51 7.29 -7.83
C GLU A 213 12.54 8.55 -8.70
N ILE A 214 12.18 9.71 -8.14
CA ILE A 214 12.34 11.01 -8.81
C ILE A 214 13.42 11.83 -8.12
N HIS A 215 14.21 12.53 -8.92
CA HIS A 215 15.31 13.40 -8.49
C HIS A 215 14.95 14.85 -8.81
N ILE A 216 14.34 15.56 -7.85
CA ILE A 216 13.78 16.89 -8.08
C ILE A 216 14.88 17.95 -8.23
N GLY A 217 16.03 17.75 -7.57
CA GLY A 217 17.13 18.71 -7.56
C GLY A 217 17.78 18.94 -8.93
N GLY A 218 17.64 17.97 -9.85
CA GLY A 218 18.21 18.05 -11.21
C GLY A 218 17.21 18.35 -12.32
N GLN A 219 15.92 18.46 -12.02
CA GLN A 219 14.85 18.44 -13.04
C GLN A 219 13.88 19.60 -12.90
N ALA A 220 13.26 19.98 -14.02
CA ALA A 220 12.27 21.04 -14.00
C ALA A 220 10.98 20.53 -13.34
N PRO A 221 10.43 21.22 -12.32
CA PRO A 221 9.15 20.86 -11.69
C PRO A 221 8.01 20.57 -12.67
N SER A 222 7.99 21.24 -13.83
CA SER A 222 7.03 21.03 -14.90
C SER A 222 7.07 19.61 -15.49
N GLU A 223 8.26 19.02 -15.63
CA GLU A 223 8.42 17.67 -16.18
C GLU A 223 7.89 16.62 -15.20
N THR A 224 8.20 16.77 -13.92
CA THR A 224 7.65 15.95 -12.84
C THR A 224 6.11 16.05 -12.78
N HIS A 225 5.55 17.25 -12.89
CA HIS A 225 4.10 17.43 -12.99
C HIS A 225 3.50 16.74 -14.22
N GLN A 226 4.17 16.82 -15.37
CA GLN A 226 3.74 16.19 -16.61
C GLN A 226 3.78 14.66 -16.53
N LEU A 227 4.79 14.10 -15.85
CA LEU A 227 4.88 12.67 -15.56
C LEU A 227 3.66 12.19 -14.76
N PHE A 228 3.35 12.85 -13.63
CA PHE A 228 2.21 12.47 -12.80
C PHE A 228 0.87 12.65 -13.53
N ASP A 229 0.69 13.74 -14.29
CA ASP A 229 -0.52 13.94 -15.09
C ASP A 229 -0.70 12.84 -16.14
N SER A 230 0.40 12.41 -16.77
CA SER A 230 0.39 11.32 -17.75
C SER A 230 0.00 10.01 -17.09
N LEU A 231 0.65 9.63 -15.99
CA LEU A 231 0.32 8.42 -15.23
C LEU A 231 -1.17 8.40 -14.84
N ARG A 232 -1.67 9.50 -14.27
CA ARG A 232 -3.08 9.65 -13.89
C ARG A 232 -4.03 9.52 -15.08
N LYS A 233 -3.73 10.17 -16.21
CA LYS A 233 -4.53 10.08 -17.46
C LYS A 233 -4.69 8.63 -17.94
N TYR A 234 -3.71 7.78 -17.64
CA TYR A 234 -3.70 6.36 -17.99
C TYR A 234 -4.22 5.42 -16.90
N GLY A 235 -4.83 5.97 -15.85
CA GLY A 235 -5.50 5.21 -14.79
C GLY A 235 -4.55 4.76 -13.68
N TYR A 236 -3.36 5.32 -13.57
CA TYR A 236 -2.49 5.06 -12.43
C TYR A 236 -2.85 5.94 -11.24
N VAL A 237 -2.84 5.34 -10.06
CA VAL A 237 -3.05 5.99 -8.77
C VAL A 237 -1.78 5.88 -7.93
N ILE A 238 -1.52 6.88 -7.09
CA ILE A 238 -0.36 6.89 -6.18
C ILE A 238 -0.73 5.99 -5.00
N PHE A 239 -0.06 4.84 -4.94
CA PHE A 239 -0.24 3.85 -3.88
C PHE A 239 0.73 4.08 -2.73
N HIS A 240 1.97 4.45 -3.03
CA HIS A 240 2.99 4.70 -2.03
C HIS A 240 3.85 5.89 -2.44
N LYS A 241 4.36 6.58 -1.43
CA LYS A 241 5.39 7.61 -1.56
C LYS A 241 6.28 7.54 -0.33
N GLU A 242 7.59 7.55 -0.53
CA GLU A 242 8.54 7.70 0.56
C GLU A 242 9.72 8.59 0.17
N PRO A 243 10.24 9.41 1.10
CA PRO A 243 11.50 10.11 0.85
C PRO A 243 12.66 9.11 0.87
N ASN A 244 13.57 9.20 -0.11
CA ASN A 244 14.84 8.51 -0.05
C ASN A 244 15.77 9.26 0.91
N LEU A 245 15.81 8.78 2.15
CA LEU A 245 16.58 9.41 3.23
C LEU A 245 18.10 9.38 3.01
N ILE A 246 18.59 8.55 2.09
CA ILE A 246 20.01 8.46 1.73
C ILE A 246 20.34 9.55 0.69
N GLY A 247 19.51 9.73 -0.33
CA GLY A 247 19.69 10.76 -1.36
C GLY A 247 19.44 12.18 -0.85
N GLY A 248 18.53 12.36 0.11
CA GLY A 248 18.22 13.65 0.73
C GLY A 248 16.81 14.15 0.41
N ALA A 249 16.56 15.45 0.57
CA ALA A 249 15.21 16.03 0.52
C ALA A 249 14.59 16.11 -0.89
N ASP A 250 15.39 15.91 -1.93
CA ASP A 250 14.96 16.02 -3.33
C ASP A 250 14.70 14.65 -3.99
N TYR A 251 14.78 13.55 -3.22
CA TYR A 251 14.66 12.19 -3.74
C TYR A 251 13.44 11.50 -3.15
N PHE A 252 12.56 11.02 -4.01
CA PHE A 252 11.31 10.38 -3.60
C PHE A 252 11.06 9.13 -4.40
N GLU A 253 10.75 8.06 -3.69
CA GLU A 253 10.25 6.86 -4.32
C GLU A 253 8.73 6.86 -4.35
N TYR A 254 8.18 6.58 -5.52
CA TYR A 254 6.77 6.44 -5.76
C TYR A 254 6.44 5.01 -6.16
N ALA A 255 5.29 4.53 -5.70
CA ALA A 255 4.67 3.33 -6.24
C ALA A 255 3.30 3.69 -6.79
N MET A 256 3.11 3.41 -8.08
CA MET A 256 1.88 3.67 -8.81
C MET A 256 1.19 2.35 -9.13
N LEU A 257 -0.14 2.31 -9.01
CA LEU A 257 -0.93 1.13 -9.34
C LEU A 257 -1.91 1.46 -10.47
N LYS A 258 -1.97 0.60 -11.49
CA LYS A 258 -2.93 0.74 -12.58
C LYS A 258 -4.31 0.21 -12.20
N LEU A 259 -5.30 1.09 -12.27
CA LEU A 259 -6.72 0.77 -12.17
C LEU A 259 -7.42 1.05 -13.50
N THR A 260 -8.65 0.58 -13.63
CA THR A 260 -9.44 0.88 -14.83
C THR A 260 -9.86 2.35 -14.83
N LYS A 261 -10.17 2.88 -16.02
CA LYS A 261 -10.72 4.24 -16.14
C LYS A 261 -12.02 4.44 -15.34
N LYS A 262 -12.77 3.36 -15.06
CA LYS A 262 -14.00 3.41 -14.26
C LYS A 262 -13.73 3.85 -12.83
N PHE A 263 -12.59 3.47 -12.24
CA PHE A 263 -12.19 3.92 -10.91
C PHE A 263 -11.94 5.42 -10.87
N VAL A 264 -11.12 5.93 -11.79
CA VAL A 264 -10.72 7.35 -11.79
C VAL A 264 -11.82 8.29 -12.31
N THR A 265 -12.79 7.78 -13.07
CA THR A 265 -13.90 8.58 -13.58
C THR A 265 -14.92 8.81 -12.48
N ARG A 266 -15.29 10.09 -12.26
CA ARG A 266 -16.35 10.47 -11.32
C ARG A 266 -17.65 9.80 -11.77
N GLN A 267 -18.15 8.86 -10.98
CA GLN A 267 -19.48 8.31 -11.21
C GLN A 267 -20.52 9.42 -10.97
N LYS A 268 -21.58 9.48 -11.79
CA LYS A 268 -22.76 10.31 -11.49
C LYS A 268 -23.23 9.94 -10.08
N LYS A 269 -23.55 10.95 -9.24
CA LYS A 269 -23.94 10.83 -7.82
C LYS A 269 -24.48 9.43 -7.50
N ILE A 270 -23.62 8.58 -6.94
CA ILE A 270 -24.08 7.33 -6.34
C ILE A 270 -24.96 7.76 -5.16
N ALA A 271 -26.14 7.15 -5.03
CA ALA A 271 -27.03 7.41 -3.90
C ALA A 271 -26.21 7.34 -2.61
N ALA A 272 -26.40 8.32 -1.71
CA ALA A 272 -25.60 8.43 -0.50
C ALA A 272 -25.59 7.08 0.24
N VAL A 273 -24.40 6.47 0.34
CA VAL A 273 -24.23 5.24 1.11
C VAL A 273 -24.67 5.56 2.55
N PRO A 274 -25.60 4.78 3.14
CA PRO A 274 -25.96 4.96 4.53
C PRO A 274 -24.70 4.95 5.38
N LYS A 275 -24.49 5.98 6.21
CA LYS A 275 -23.35 6.03 7.12
C LYS A 275 -23.28 4.70 7.89
N PRO A 276 -22.14 3.98 7.88
CA PRO A 276 -22.04 2.72 8.60
C PRO A 276 -22.35 2.97 10.07
N LYS A 277 -23.32 2.22 10.62
CA LYS A 277 -23.55 2.16 12.06
C LYS A 277 -22.40 1.38 12.68
N VAL A 278 -21.40 2.10 13.20
CA VAL A 278 -20.29 1.50 13.93
C VAL A 278 -20.86 0.75 15.13
N SER A 279 -20.56 -0.54 15.26
CA SER A 279 -21.00 -1.33 16.42
C SER A 279 -20.25 -0.87 17.67
N PHE A 280 -20.98 -0.69 18.77
CA PHE A 280 -20.48 -0.21 20.08
C PHE A 280 -19.41 -1.09 20.77
N ASN A 281 -18.95 -2.16 20.12
CA ASN A 281 -18.05 -3.16 20.71
C ASN A 281 -16.63 -3.18 20.09
N LEU A 282 -16.30 -2.24 19.20
CA LEU A 282 -14.93 -2.12 18.71
C LEU A 282 -14.03 -1.59 19.84
N ARG A 283 -12.97 -2.34 20.15
CA ARG A 283 -11.95 -1.99 21.14
C ARG A 283 -11.03 -0.88 20.60
N TRP A 284 -11.59 0.26 20.26
CA TRP A 284 -10.85 1.44 19.77
C TRP A 284 -9.75 1.87 20.73
N ARG A 285 -9.96 1.63 22.03
CA ARG A 285 -8.97 1.89 23.07
C ARG A 285 -7.61 1.23 22.78
N GLU A 286 -7.58 -0.09 22.63
CA GLU A 286 -6.34 -0.85 22.41
C GLU A 286 -5.65 -0.41 21.11
N HIS A 287 -6.43 -0.12 20.07
CA HIS A 287 -5.90 0.37 18.80
C HIS A 287 -5.29 1.78 18.93
N ILE A 288 -5.98 2.71 19.58
CA ILE A 288 -5.48 4.07 19.80
C ILE A 288 -4.21 4.04 20.67
N GLU A 289 -4.16 3.22 21.71
CA GLU A 289 -2.97 3.01 22.55
C GLU A 289 -1.77 2.54 21.72
N ASP A 290 -1.98 1.57 20.81
CA ASP A 290 -0.93 1.10 19.89
C ASP A 290 -0.49 2.19 18.90
N VAL A 291 -1.41 2.96 18.34
CA VAL A 291 -1.09 4.09 17.44
C VAL A 291 -0.23 5.12 18.16
N VAL A 292 -0.60 5.50 19.38
CA VAL A 292 0.17 6.44 20.22
C VAL A 292 1.56 5.88 20.52
N LEU A 293 1.65 4.64 21.00
CA LEU A 293 2.92 4.00 21.33
C LEU A 293 3.87 3.96 20.12
N ASN A 294 3.34 3.59 18.96
CA ASN A 294 4.11 3.55 17.71
C ASN A 294 4.57 4.95 17.27
N CYS A 295 3.72 5.98 17.42
CA CYS A 295 4.11 7.36 17.16
C CYS A 295 5.24 7.81 18.07
N THR A 296 5.16 7.54 19.38
CA THR A 296 6.21 7.88 20.35
C THR A 296 7.54 7.22 20.02
N LYS A 297 7.54 5.90 19.74
CA LYS A 297 8.75 5.16 19.36
C LYS A 297 9.40 5.75 18.11
N ARG A 298 8.58 6.02 17.09
CA ARG A 298 9.05 6.57 15.80
C ARG A 298 9.59 7.99 15.96
N LEU A 299 8.95 8.82 16.77
CA LEU A 299 9.42 10.16 17.09
C LEU A 299 10.78 10.14 17.80
N GLY A 300 10.97 9.19 18.74
CA GLY A 300 12.28 9.00 19.38
C GLY A 300 13.38 8.56 18.42
N ALA A 301 13.05 7.70 17.44
CA ALA A 301 13.99 7.32 16.37
C ALA A 301 14.33 8.52 15.47
N MET A 302 13.33 9.31 15.07
CA MET A 302 13.51 10.53 14.27
C MET A 302 14.38 11.56 14.99
N TYR A 303 14.16 11.79 16.28
CA TYR A 303 14.97 12.71 17.06
C TYR A 303 16.46 12.33 17.03
N ARG A 304 16.79 11.03 17.13
CA ARG A 304 18.18 10.56 17.04
C ARG A 304 18.77 10.70 15.64
N GLN A 305 18.00 10.34 14.61
CA GLN A 305 18.47 10.33 13.23
C GLN A 305 18.61 11.75 12.64
N PHE A 306 17.74 12.68 13.03
CA PHE A 306 17.65 14.02 12.45
C PHE A 306 18.05 15.11 13.46
N LYS A 307 18.85 14.79 14.48
CA LYS A 307 19.26 15.74 15.52
C LYS A 307 19.92 17.00 14.94
N GLY A 308 20.75 16.85 13.90
CA GLY A 308 21.42 17.96 13.22
C GLY A 308 20.64 18.60 12.08
N ALA A 309 19.40 18.16 11.81
CA ALA A 309 18.62 18.71 10.71
C ALA A 309 17.99 20.07 11.11
N PRO A 310 17.85 21.03 10.17
CA PRO A 310 17.13 22.27 10.42
C PRO A 310 15.73 22.03 10.98
N SER A 311 15.25 22.91 11.85
CA SER A 311 13.93 22.81 12.49
C SER A 311 12.78 22.69 11.46
N SER A 312 12.93 23.34 10.29
CA SER A 312 12.01 23.22 9.16
C SER A 312 11.88 21.78 8.62
N ILE A 313 13.00 21.07 8.49
CA ILE A 313 13.04 19.66 8.05
C ILE A 313 12.43 18.75 9.13
N ARG A 314 12.80 18.96 10.40
CA ARG A 314 12.23 18.20 11.54
C ARG A 314 10.70 18.37 11.64
N LEU A 315 10.20 19.59 11.46
CA LEU A 315 8.77 19.89 11.40
C LEU A 315 8.08 19.14 10.25
N GLN A 316 8.71 19.11 9.09
CA GLN A 316 8.17 18.44 7.92
C GLN A 316 8.09 16.91 8.11
N ILE A 317 9.12 16.30 8.69
CA ILE A 317 9.13 14.87 9.06
C ILE A 317 8.03 14.56 10.07
N TYR A 318 7.84 15.41 11.08
CA TYR A 318 6.75 15.25 12.05
C TYR A 318 5.37 15.29 11.38
N LYS A 319 5.12 16.29 10.54
CA LYS A 319 3.85 16.46 9.82
C LYS A 319 3.51 15.25 8.95
N THR A 320 4.49 14.72 8.24
CA THR A 320 4.30 13.60 7.30
C THR A 320 4.17 12.26 8.01
N CYS A 321 5.00 11.97 9.02
CA CYS A 321 5.09 10.63 9.57
C CYS A 321 4.29 10.38 10.86
N ILE A 322 4.03 11.44 11.64
CA ILE A 322 3.44 11.33 12.99
C ILE A 322 2.08 12.02 13.06
N LEU A 323 1.97 13.27 12.60
CA LEU A 323 0.76 14.09 12.78
C LEU A 323 -0.49 13.47 12.15
N ALA A 324 -0.37 12.88 10.95
CA ALA A 324 -1.50 12.21 10.29
C ALA A 324 -2.08 11.06 11.14
N LYS A 325 -1.21 10.28 11.79
CA LYS A 325 -1.61 9.16 12.66
C LYS A 325 -2.25 9.64 13.95
N LEU A 326 -1.72 10.70 14.54
CA LEU A 326 -2.31 11.32 15.73
C LEU A 326 -3.68 11.94 15.43
N ASN A 327 -3.85 12.58 14.27
CA ASN A 327 -5.15 13.11 13.84
C ASN A 327 -6.18 12.01 13.61
N TYR A 328 -5.75 10.88 13.04
CA TYR A 328 -6.60 9.69 12.91
C TYR A 328 -7.04 9.17 14.29
N ALA A 329 -6.10 8.98 15.21
CA ALA A 329 -6.41 8.56 16.59
C ALA A 329 -7.36 9.53 17.31
N ARG A 330 -7.17 10.84 17.10
CA ARG A 330 -8.05 11.89 17.64
C ARG A 330 -9.46 11.82 17.06
N ALA A 331 -9.60 11.59 15.75
CA ALA A 331 -10.91 11.51 15.08
C ALA A 331 -11.75 10.30 15.56
N LEU A 332 -11.08 9.25 16.06
CA LEU A 332 -11.73 8.08 16.65
C LEU A 332 -12.11 8.26 18.13
N ASN A 333 -11.58 9.30 18.79
CA ASN A 333 -11.86 9.57 20.20
C ASN A 333 -13.20 10.32 20.32
N ASP A 334 -14.30 9.60 20.55
CA ASP A 334 -15.66 10.16 20.69
C ASP A 334 -15.90 10.81 22.07
N ASN A 335 -14.93 11.60 22.57
CA ASN A 335 -14.91 12.28 23.87
C ASN A 335 -15.07 11.39 25.12
N THR A 336 -15.20 10.07 24.95
CA THR A 336 -15.43 9.11 26.05
C THR A 336 -14.17 8.77 26.84
N PHE A 337 -12.99 9.20 26.38
CA PHE A 337 -11.71 8.85 26.97
C PHE A 337 -10.81 10.08 27.16
N ALA A 338 -11.04 10.85 28.23
CA ALA A 338 -10.19 11.99 28.60
C ALA A 338 -8.70 11.60 28.74
N SER A 339 -8.42 10.33 29.12
CA SER A 339 -7.06 9.80 29.20
C SER A 339 -6.31 9.80 27.85
N PHE A 340 -7.03 9.73 26.73
CA PHE A 340 -6.40 9.73 25.40
C PHE A 340 -5.94 11.10 24.95
N GLU A 341 -6.66 12.16 25.31
CA GLU A 341 -6.24 13.51 24.98
C GLU A 341 -4.87 13.82 25.60
N SER A 342 -4.67 13.43 26.87
CA SER A 342 -3.39 13.58 27.57
C SER A 342 -2.25 12.81 26.88
N GLN A 343 -2.52 11.59 26.40
CA GLN A 343 -1.53 10.78 25.68
C GLN A 343 -1.16 11.38 24.31
N LEU A 344 -2.15 11.82 23.52
CA LEU A 344 -1.91 12.48 22.24
C LEU A 344 -1.13 13.78 22.43
N GLU A 345 -1.51 14.59 23.43
CA GLU A 345 -0.82 15.83 23.78
C GLU A 345 0.63 15.58 24.22
N SER A 346 0.89 14.49 24.96
CA SER A 346 2.25 14.09 25.33
C SER A 346 3.14 13.84 24.10
N VAL A 347 2.64 13.12 23.09
CA VAL A 347 3.39 12.91 21.84
C VAL A 347 3.60 14.22 21.08
N GLN A 348 2.61 15.11 21.07
CA GLN A 348 2.73 16.43 20.45
C GLN A 348 3.76 17.32 21.15
N LYS A 349 3.80 17.31 22.49
CA LYS A 349 4.81 18.03 23.29
C LYS A 349 6.21 17.50 23.01
N LEU A 350 6.37 16.18 22.96
CA LEU A 350 7.65 15.56 22.60
C LEU A 350 8.08 15.96 21.18
N ALA A 351 7.13 16.08 20.25
CA ALA A 351 7.42 16.48 18.88
C ALA A 351 7.80 17.96 18.79
N ALA A 352 7.10 18.83 19.52
CA ALA A 352 7.46 20.24 19.61
C ALA A 352 8.90 20.40 20.10
N HIS A 353 9.27 19.70 21.17
CA HIS A 353 10.64 19.68 21.70
C HIS A 353 11.65 19.16 20.66
N MET A 354 11.33 18.07 19.96
CA MET A 354 12.17 17.56 18.86
C MET A 354 12.42 18.62 17.78
N ILE A 355 11.40 19.42 17.45
CA ILE A 355 11.46 20.40 16.35
C ILE A 355 12.21 21.68 16.76
N THR A 356 12.02 22.15 18.00
CA THR A 356 12.50 23.48 18.42
C THR A 356 13.85 23.48 19.12
N CYS A 357 14.28 22.36 19.70
CA CYS A 357 15.56 22.32 20.40
C CYS A 357 16.71 22.18 19.41
N ASP A 358 17.44 23.28 19.19
CA ASP A 358 18.77 23.27 18.62
C ASP A 358 19.74 22.91 19.76
N PHE A 359 20.40 21.77 19.65
CA PHE A 359 21.37 21.28 20.64
C PHE A 359 22.80 21.50 20.15
#